data_AF-A0A959LBK4-F1
#
_entry.id   AF-A0A959LBK4-F1
#
_cell.length_a   1.000
_cell.length_b   1.000
_cell.length_c   1.000
_cell.angle_alpha   90.00
_cell.angle_beta   90.00
_cell.angle_gamma   90.00
#
_symmetry.space_group_name_H-M   'P 1'
#
loop_
_entity.id
_entity.type
_entity.pdbx_description
1 polymer ?
#
loop_
_entity_poly.entity_id
_entity_poly.type
_entity_poly.pdbx_seq_one_letter_code
_entity_poly.pdbx_strand_id
1 'polypeptide(L)'
;MFLEFLKWGFQHILDFHAYDHLLFLVALCAVYTFKSWKEVLILVTAFTIGHSLTLSLAALNLISVNKTLVEALIPVTIVLTGIFNVANFGKTERYLWMKYPVAMCFGLIHGLGFSNQFQSLVSENQSILSMLFPFNLGVELGQIVIVICALTVNTLVVKRVKQKNWVIWVSAIAIIIATYLFITVILES
;
A
#
# COMPACT_ATOMS: atom_id res chain seq x y z
N MET A 1 22.85 10.45 -4.97
CA MET A 1 21.90 9.93 -5.97
C MET A 1 21.25 8.61 -5.55
N PHE A 2 21.90 7.44 -5.65
CA PHE A 2 21.24 6.16 -5.29
C PHE A 2 20.64 6.17 -3.87
N LEU A 3 21.44 6.56 -2.87
CA LEU A 3 20.99 6.66 -1.47
C LEU A 3 19.90 7.71 -1.26
N GLU A 4 19.86 8.75 -2.07
CA GLU A 4 18.83 9.81 -1.95
C GLU A 4 17.48 9.29 -2.43
N PHE A 5 17.44 8.63 -3.59
CA PHE A 5 16.21 8.01 -4.10
C PHE A 5 15.76 6.82 -3.25
N LEU A 6 16.71 6.04 -2.72
CA LEU A 6 16.43 4.98 -1.75
C LEU A 6 15.75 5.55 -0.50
N LYS A 7 16.29 6.65 0.03
CA LYS A 7 15.71 7.35 1.20
C LYS A 7 14.35 7.93 0.86
N TRP A 8 14.17 8.51 -0.32
CA TRP A 8 12.88 9.04 -0.78
C TRP A 8 11.81 7.96 -0.87
N GLY A 9 12.12 6.79 -1.46
CA GLY A 9 11.19 5.67 -1.51
C GLY A 9 10.82 5.13 -0.13
N PHE A 10 11.81 5.06 0.76
CA PHE A 10 11.58 4.65 2.15
C PHE A 10 10.70 5.65 2.91
N GLN A 11 10.96 6.95 2.73
CA GLN A 11 10.19 8.03 3.36
C GLN A 11 8.78 8.14 2.79
N HIS A 12 8.59 7.90 1.49
CA HIS A 12 7.28 7.89 0.85
C HIS A 12 6.29 6.95 1.54
N ILE A 13 6.76 5.75 1.95
CA ILE A 13 5.93 4.77 2.64
C ILE A 13 5.70 5.09 4.13
N LEU A 14 6.60 5.87 4.73
CA LEU A 14 6.53 6.24 6.14
C LEU A 14 6.05 7.69 6.37
N ASP A 15 5.63 8.38 5.30
CA ASP A 15 5.21 9.76 5.40
C ASP A 15 3.86 9.85 6.13
N PHE A 16 3.85 10.56 7.24
CA PHE A 16 2.63 10.81 8.01
C PHE A 16 1.64 11.72 7.27
N HIS A 17 2.08 12.48 6.26
CA HIS A 17 1.20 13.27 5.41
C HIS A 17 0.53 12.43 4.30
N ALA A 18 1.12 11.28 3.95
CA ALA A 18 0.59 10.30 3.00
C ALA A 18 0.40 8.94 3.68
N TYR A 19 -0.40 8.94 4.75
CA TYR A 19 -0.60 7.75 5.60
C TYR A 19 -1.53 6.70 4.97
N ASP A 20 -1.99 6.90 3.74
CA ASP A 20 -2.84 5.97 2.98
C ASP A 20 -2.14 4.60 2.77
N HIS A 21 -0.86 4.61 2.43
CA HIS A 21 -0.03 3.41 2.29
C HIS A 21 0.15 2.67 3.61
N LEU A 22 0.43 3.42 4.69
CA LEU A 22 0.53 2.86 6.04
C LEU A 22 -0.81 2.22 6.46
N LEU A 23 -1.92 2.92 6.24
CA LEU A 23 -3.26 2.46 6.57
C LEU A 23 -3.62 1.20 5.77
N PHE A 24 -3.32 1.19 4.47
CA PHE A 24 -3.50 0.03 3.60
C PHE A 24 -2.72 -1.18 4.11
N LEU A 25 -1.42 -1.02 4.41
CA LEU A 25 -0.56 -2.11 4.90
C LEU A 25 -1.02 -2.65 6.25
N VAL A 26 -1.43 -1.78 7.18
CA VAL A 26 -1.97 -2.17 8.48
C VAL A 26 -3.27 -2.95 8.32
N ALA A 27 -4.20 -2.45 7.49
CA ALA A 27 -5.46 -3.15 7.19
C ALA A 27 -5.18 -4.52 6.56
N LEU A 28 -4.29 -4.57 5.57
CA LEU A 28 -3.89 -5.79 4.87
C LEU A 28 -3.26 -6.82 5.82
N CYS A 29 -2.39 -6.37 6.73
CA CYS A 29 -1.72 -7.25 7.69
C CYS A 29 -2.66 -7.75 8.79
N ALA A 30 -3.81 -7.11 9.05
CA ALA A 30 -4.67 -7.38 10.20
C ALA A 30 -5.06 -8.86 10.35
N VAL A 31 -5.25 -9.57 9.24
CA VAL A 31 -5.65 -10.99 9.21
C VAL A 31 -4.48 -11.95 9.43
N TYR A 32 -3.24 -11.46 9.42
CA TYR A 32 -2.02 -12.24 9.49
C TYR A 32 -1.31 -12.12 10.84
N THR A 33 -0.56 -13.17 11.17
CA THR A 33 0.40 -13.20 12.28
C THR A 33 1.78 -13.53 11.73
N PHE A 34 2.83 -13.49 12.57
CA PHE A 34 4.18 -13.84 12.14
C PHE A 34 4.31 -15.24 11.54
N LYS A 35 3.38 -16.17 11.80
CA LYS A 35 3.38 -17.49 11.16
C LYS A 35 3.26 -17.40 9.63
N SER A 36 2.62 -16.35 9.11
CA SER A 36 2.34 -16.15 7.69
C SER A 36 3.25 -15.11 7.04
N TRP A 37 4.42 -14.80 7.62
CA TRP A 37 5.29 -13.71 7.14
C TRP A 37 5.67 -13.84 5.64
N LYS A 38 5.93 -15.06 5.16
CA LYS A 38 6.26 -15.30 3.74
C LYS A 38 5.10 -14.93 2.80
N GLU A 39 3.88 -15.25 3.21
CA GLU A 39 2.67 -14.93 2.44
C GLU A 39 2.49 -13.42 2.33
N VAL A 40 2.68 -12.71 3.46
CA VAL A 40 2.57 -11.24 3.50
C VAL A 40 3.69 -10.60 2.68
N LEU A 41 4.91 -11.13 2.72
CA LEU A 41 6.01 -10.65 1.88
C LEU A 41 5.69 -10.75 0.39
N ILE A 42 5.21 -11.91 -0.08
CA ILE A 42 4.81 -12.06 -1.48
C ILE A 42 3.70 -11.07 -1.84
N LEU A 43 2.77 -10.83 -0.92
CA LEU A 43 1.66 -9.91 -1.12
C LEU A 43 2.13 -8.45 -1.23
N VAL A 44 3.02 -7.98 -0.34
CA VAL A 44 3.56 -6.63 -0.43
C VAL A 44 4.46 -6.47 -1.65
N THR A 45 5.27 -7.47 -2.02
CA THR A 45 6.06 -7.43 -3.26
C THR A 45 5.15 -7.38 -4.49
N ALA A 46 4.03 -8.11 -4.52
CA ALA A 46 3.06 -8.02 -5.61
C ALA A 46 2.47 -6.61 -5.75
N PHE A 47 2.16 -5.96 -4.61
CA PHE A 47 1.78 -4.55 -4.57
C PHE A 47 2.89 -3.65 -5.10
N THR A 48 4.14 -3.83 -4.65
CA THR A 48 5.29 -3.03 -5.10
C THR A 48 5.52 -3.17 -6.60
N ILE A 49 5.32 -4.36 -7.18
CA ILE A 49 5.45 -4.59 -8.62
C ILE A 49 4.41 -3.75 -9.39
N GLY A 50 3.14 -3.80 -8.98
CA GLY A 50 2.09 -2.97 -9.60
C GLY A 50 2.35 -1.47 -9.44
N HIS A 51 2.74 -1.05 -8.24
CA HIS A 51 3.10 0.32 -7.93
C HIS A 51 4.26 0.81 -8.82
N SER A 52 5.34 0.04 -8.87
CA SER A 52 6.51 0.34 -9.69
C SER A 52 6.16 0.45 -11.17
N LEU A 53 5.28 -0.42 -11.67
CA LEU A 53 4.87 -0.41 -13.08
C LEU A 53 4.17 0.89 -13.46
N THR A 54 3.13 1.27 -12.73
CA THR A 54 2.37 2.50 -13.04
C THR A 54 3.17 3.76 -12.78
N LEU A 55 3.97 3.78 -11.71
CA LEU A 55 4.92 4.87 -11.46
C LEU A 55 5.91 5.03 -12.62
N SER A 56 6.45 3.92 -13.14
CA SER A 56 7.39 3.94 -14.27
C SER A 56 6.72 4.44 -15.55
N LEU A 57 5.53 3.93 -15.86
CA LEU A 57 4.77 4.35 -17.04
C LEU A 57 4.41 5.83 -16.98
N ALA A 58 4.00 6.33 -15.80
CA ALA A 58 3.69 7.72 -15.61
C ALA A 58 4.97 8.59 -15.65
N ALA A 59 6.07 8.16 -15.05
CA ALA A 59 7.36 8.88 -15.12
C ALA A 59 7.90 9.00 -16.55
N LEU A 60 7.58 8.04 -17.43
CA LEU A 60 7.90 8.08 -18.85
C LEU A 60 6.88 8.86 -19.70
N ASN A 61 5.90 9.52 -19.06
CA ASN A 61 4.79 10.20 -19.73
C ASN A 61 3.98 9.31 -20.70
N LEU A 62 3.99 7.98 -20.49
CA LEU A 62 3.24 7.03 -21.31
C LEU A 62 1.77 6.92 -20.91
N ILE A 63 1.46 7.22 -19.65
CA ILE A 63 0.11 7.26 -19.12
C ILE A 63 -0.09 8.56 -18.32
N SER A 64 -1.27 9.13 -18.43
CA SER A 64 -1.72 10.26 -17.62
C SER A 64 -3.16 10.01 -17.21
N VAL A 65 -3.42 10.03 -15.91
CA VAL A 65 -4.74 9.79 -15.32
C VAL A 65 -5.10 10.99 -14.47
N ASN A 66 -6.39 11.33 -14.41
CA ASN A 66 -6.88 12.41 -13.57
C ASN A 66 -6.46 12.18 -12.10
N LYS A 67 -5.73 13.15 -11.53
CA LYS A 67 -5.18 13.07 -10.18
C LYS A 67 -6.26 12.85 -9.13
N THR A 68 -7.35 13.62 -9.18
CA THR A 68 -8.50 13.50 -8.27
C THR A 68 -9.09 12.10 -8.30
N LEU A 69 -9.24 11.51 -9.50
CA LEU A 69 -9.77 10.16 -9.64
C LEU A 69 -8.84 9.12 -8.97
N VAL A 70 -7.52 9.26 -9.14
CA VAL A 70 -6.56 8.37 -8.50
C VAL A 70 -6.58 8.53 -6.98
N GLU A 71 -6.56 9.76 -6.49
CA GLU A 71 -6.62 10.08 -5.05
C GLU A 71 -7.92 9.59 -4.41
N ALA A 72 -9.05 9.59 -5.15
CA ALA A 72 -10.31 9.03 -4.69
C ALA A 72 -10.31 7.49 -4.71
N LEU A 73 -9.64 6.86 -5.68
CA LEU A 73 -9.57 5.40 -5.77
C LEU A 73 -8.68 4.78 -4.69
N ILE A 74 -7.64 5.46 -4.22
CA ILE A 74 -6.74 4.93 -3.19
C ILE A 74 -7.51 4.56 -1.91
N PRO A 75 -8.28 5.45 -1.25
CA PRO A 75 -9.07 5.10 -0.07
C PRO A 75 -10.14 4.03 -0.36
N VAL A 76 -10.69 3.98 -1.58
CA VAL A 76 -11.61 2.90 -1.99
C VAL A 76 -10.93 1.54 -1.88
N THR A 77 -9.67 1.39 -2.30
CA THR A 77 -8.94 0.13 -2.13
C THR A 77 -8.79 -0.27 -0.66
N ILE A 78 -8.61 0.69 0.25
CA ILE A 78 -8.49 0.45 1.69
C ILE A 78 -9.84 0.00 2.29
N VAL A 79 -10.92 0.67 1.91
CA VAL A 79 -12.29 0.26 2.30
C VAL A 79 -12.58 -1.16 1.83
N LEU A 80 -12.26 -1.48 0.58
CA LEU A 80 -12.43 -2.83 0.03
C LEU A 80 -11.60 -3.87 0.79
N THR A 81 -10.34 -3.57 1.14
CA THR A 81 -9.51 -4.43 1.99
C THR A 81 -10.17 -4.70 3.34
N GLY A 82 -10.64 -3.65 4.02
CA GLY A 82 -11.30 -3.79 5.32
C GLY A 82 -12.58 -4.63 5.25
N ILE A 83 -13.43 -4.39 4.25
CA ILE A 83 -14.65 -5.18 4.03
C ILE A 83 -14.28 -6.64 3.76
N PHE A 84 -13.29 -6.87 2.88
CA PHE A 84 -12.84 -8.20 2.51
C PHE A 84 -12.32 -8.98 3.72
N ASN A 85 -11.53 -8.34 4.59
CA ASN A 85 -11.00 -8.92 5.81
C ASN A 85 -12.12 -9.39 6.75
N VAL A 86 -13.14 -8.56 6.98
CA VAL A 86 -14.26 -8.89 7.87
C VAL A 86 -15.15 -9.98 7.25
N ALA A 87 -15.47 -9.86 5.96
CA ALA A 87 -16.38 -10.78 5.27
C ALA A 87 -15.79 -12.19 5.06
N ASN A 88 -14.46 -12.29 4.98
CA ASN A 88 -13.76 -13.54 4.69
C ASN A 88 -12.93 -14.08 5.86
N PHE A 89 -13.01 -13.47 7.04
CA PHE A 89 -12.30 -13.97 8.22
C PHE A 89 -12.66 -15.43 8.51
N GLY A 90 -11.65 -16.31 8.51
CA GLY A 90 -11.80 -17.73 8.80
C GLY A 90 -12.31 -18.60 7.63
N LYS A 91 -12.46 -18.07 6.41
CA LYS A 91 -12.78 -18.85 5.22
C LYS A 91 -11.50 -19.40 4.55
N THR A 92 -11.50 -20.68 4.17
CA THR A 92 -10.33 -21.42 3.68
C THR A 92 -10.04 -21.27 2.18
N GLU A 93 -8.74 -21.40 1.84
CA GLU A 93 -8.07 -21.74 0.56
C GLU A 93 -8.49 -21.04 -0.76
N ARG A 94 -9.78 -21.01 -1.12
CA ARG A 94 -10.22 -20.52 -2.43
C ARG A 94 -10.03 -19.02 -2.63
N TYR A 95 -9.83 -18.25 -1.57
CA TYR A 95 -9.53 -16.81 -1.65
C TYR A 95 -8.02 -16.52 -1.64
N LEU A 96 -7.16 -17.54 -1.43
CA LEU A 96 -5.72 -17.34 -1.29
C LEU A 96 -5.00 -16.98 -2.59
N TRP A 97 -5.51 -17.38 -3.75
CA TRP A 97 -4.89 -17.09 -5.05
C TRP A 97 -5.26 -15.71 -5.59
N MET A 98 -6.47 -15.23 -5.31
CA MET A 98 -6.93 -13.91 -5.78
C MET A 98 -6.29 -12.74 -5.05
N LYS A 99 -5.76 -12.94 -3.84
CA LYS A 99 -5.17 -11.85 -3.04
C LYS A 99 -3.94 -11.22 -3.69
N TYR A 100 -3.11 -11.98 -4.41
CA TYR A 100 -1.89 -11.43 -5.03
C TYR A 100 -2.19 -10.59 -6.27
N PRO A 101 -3.04 -11.04 -7.22
CA PRO A 101 -3.50 -10.17 -8.31
C PRO A 101 -4.22 -8.93 -7.81
N VAL A 102 -5.07 -9.05 -6.79
CA VAL A 102 -5.77 -7.88 -6.20
C VAL A 102 -4.77 -6.91 -5.56
N ALA A 103 -3.79 -7.39 -4.80
CA ALA A 103 -2.74 -6.56 -4.23
C ALA A 103 -1.92 -5.85 -5.30
N MET A 104 -1.58 -6.55 -6.40
CA MET A 104 -0.92 -5.94 -7.55
C MET A 104 -1.79 -4.86 -8.20
N CYS A 105 -3.09 -5.11 -8.41
CA CYS A 105 -4.03 -4.11 -8.92
C CYS A 105 -4.14 -2.88 -8.02
N PHE A 106 -4.16 -3.05 -6.70
CA PHE A 106 -4.12 -1.94 -5.76
C PHE A 106 -2.79 -1.20 -5.86
N GLY A 107 -1.68 -1.91 -6.02
CA GLY A 107 -0.37 -1.32 -6.31
C GLY A 107 -0.41 -0.42 -7.54
N LEU A 108 -1.03 -0.87 -8.65
CA LEU A 108 -1.20 -0.05 -9.87
C LEU A 108 -1.90 1.28 -9.56
N ILE A 109 -2.94 1.28 -8.72
CA ILE A 109 -3.68 2.50 -8.37
C ILE A 109 -2.80 3.43 -7.53
N HIS A 110 -2.13 2.90 -6.51
CA HIS A 110 -1.29 3.71 -5.61
C HIS A 110 -0.08 4.32 -6.34
N GLY A 111 0.54 3.59 -7.26
CA GLY A 111 1.68 4.09 -8.04
C GLY A 111 1.35 5.29 -8.91
N LEU A 112 0.09 5.42 -9.36
CA LEU A 112 -0.39 6.60 -10.05
C LEU A 112 -0.51 7.83 -9.12
N GLY A 113 -0.80 7.63 -7.83
CA GLY A 113 -1.02 8.73 -6.87
C GLY A 113 0.24 9.55 -6.62
N PHE A 114 1.40 8.90 -6.65
CA PHE A 114 2.70 9.56 -6.46
C PHE A 114 3.37 10.02 -7.76
N SER A 115 2.79 9.69 -8.93
CA SER A 115 3.45 9.89 -10.22
C SER A 115 3.84 11.35 -10.52
N ASN A 116 2.95 12.31 -10.25
CA ASN A 116 3.21 13.73 -10.48
C ASN A 116 4.34 14.27 -9.60
N GLN A 117 4.40 13.84 -8.33
CA GLN A 117 5.48 14.22 -7.42
C GLN A 117 6.80 13.60 -7.88
N PHE A 118 6.79 12.33 -8.29
CA PHE A 118 7.99 11.69 -8.82
C PHE A 118 8.49 12.34 -10.11
N GLN A 119 7.61 12.69 -11.06
CA GLN A 119 7.98 13.41 -12.28
C GLN A 119 8.69 14.74 -11.97
N SER A 120 8.25 15.47 -10.94
CA SER A 120 8.90 16.73 -10.53
C SER A 120 10.32 16.53 -9.98
N LEU A 121 10.68 15.32 -9.56
CA LEU A 121 12.02 14.95 -9.09
C LEU A 121 12.94 14.50 -10.26
N VAL A 122 12.36 14.12 -11.40
CA VAL A 122 13.11 13.69 -12.59
C VAL A 122 13.69 14.92 -13.28
N SER A 123 15.02 15.06 -13.25
CA SER A 123 15.73 16.10 -14.00
C SER A 123 15.98 15.66 -15.46
N GLU A 124 15.92 16.59 -16.42
CA GLU A 124 16.07 16.32 -17.87
C GLU A 124 17.35 15.55 -18.25
N ASN A 125 18.42 15.66 -17.47
CA ASN A 125 19.73 15.06 -17.75
C ASN A 125 19.97 13.71 -17.05
N GLN A 126 18.97 13.10 -16.42
CA GLN A 126 19.16 11.86 -15.65
C GLN A 126 18.34 10.70 -16.20
N SER A 127 18.92 9.49 -16.14
CA SER A 127 18.20 8.27 -16.52
C SER A 127 17.08 7.99 -15.52
N ILE A 128 15.84 7.95 -15.99
CA ILE A 128 14.65 7.62 -15.20
C ILE A 128 14.83 6.28 -14.47
N LEU A 129 15.49 5.31 -15.10
CA LEU A 129 15.75 4.01 -14.50
C LEU A 129 16.71 4.10 -13.29
N SER A 130 17.72 4.97 -13.34
CA SER A 130 18.66 5.18 -12.22
C SER A 130 18.02 5.84 -11.00
N MET A 131 16.82 6.44 -11.15
CA MET A 131 16.04 7.04 -10.08
C MET A 131 14.95 6.07 -9.58
N LEU A 132 14.23 5.41 -10.50
CA LEU A 132 13.14 4.48 -10.18
C LEU A 132 13.61 3.24 -9.42
N PHE A 133 14.75 2.65 -9.81
CA PHE A 133 15.23 1.43 -9.15
C PHE A 133 15.53 1.64 -7.66
N PRO A 134 16.40 2.61 -7.24
CA PRO A 134 16.60 2.88 -5.83
C PRO A 134 15.32 3.32 -5.11
N PHE A 135 14.45 4.09 -5.76
CA PHE A 135 13.17 4.49 -5.17
C PHE A 135 12.28 3.29 -4.83
N ASN A 136 12.04 2.38 -5.78
CA ASN A 136 11.20 1.21 -5.55
C ASN A 136 11.84 0.23 -4.54
N LEU A 137 13.16 0.13 -4.51
CA LEU A 137 13.87 -0.60 -3.45
C LEU A 137 13.61 0.03 -2.07
N GLY A 138 13.62 1.36 -1.99
CA GLY A 138 13.28 2.10 -0.76
C GLY A 138 11.85 1.84 -0.32
N VAL A 139 10.90 1.83 -1.26
CA VAL A 139 9.48 1.49 -1.03
C VAL A 139 9.36 0.10 -0.43
N GLU A 140 9.96 -0.92 -1.05
CA GLU A 140 9.90 -2.30 -0.56
C GLU A 140 10.50 -2.43 0.85
N LEU A 141 11.64 -1.77 1.12
CA LEU A 141 12.24 -1.74 2.46
C LEU A 141 11.32 -1.06 3.50
N GLY A 142 10.68 0.05 3.15
CA GLY A 142 9.71 0.72 4.02
C GLY A 142 8.51 -0.17 4.33
N GLN A 143 7.97 -0.85 3.30
CA GLN A 143 6.87 -1.80 3.47
C GLN A 143 7.26 -2.96 4.38
N ILE A 144 8.46 -3.52 4.23
CA ILE A 144 8.96 -4.61 5.09
C ILE A 144 9.01 -4.18 6.55
N VAL A 145 9.49 -2.97 6.86
CA VAL A 145 9.52 -2.45 8.23
C VAL A 145 8.10 -2.38 8.81
N ILE A 146 7.14 -1.82 8.08
CA ILE A 146 5.75 -1.73 8.50
C ILE A 146 5.15 -3.13 8.72
N VAL A 147 5.38 -4.06 7.78
CA VAL A 147 4.91 -5.44 7.88
C VAL A 147 5.46 -6.12 9.13
N ILE A 148 6.76 -6.00 9.41
CA ILE A 148 7.37 -6.58 10.61
C ILE A 148 6.70 -6.01 11.86
N CYS A 149 6.53 -4.68 11.95
CA CYS A 149 5.85 -4.04 13.07
C CYS A 149 4.41 -4.52 13.22
N ALA A 150 3.63 -4.52 12.13
CA ALA A 150 2.23 -4.94 12.13
C ALA A 150 2.06 -6.41 12.54
N LEU A 151 2.86 -7.31 11.98
CA LEU A 151 2.84 -8.73 12.34
C LEU A 151 3.27 -8.96 13.79
N THR A 152 4.21 -8.16 14.32
CA THR A 152 4.59 -8.18 15.75
C THR A 152 3.40 -7.83 16.62
N VAL A 153 2.77 -6.69 16.37
CA VAL A 153 1.60 -6.21 17.12
C VAL A 153 0.48 -7.24 17.05
N ASN A 154 0.14 -7.71 15.85
CA ASN A 154 -0.90 -8.72 15.65
C ASN A 154 -0.61 -9.98 16.47
N THR A 155 0.62 -10.50 16.40
CA THR A 155 1.01 -11.72 17.13
C THR A 155 0.95 -11.55 18.65
N LEU A 156 1.24 -10.36 19.18
CA LEU A 156 1.14 -10.08 20.61
C LEU A 156 -0.32 -9.90 21.06
N VAL A 157 -1.12 -9.17 20.28
CA VAL A 157 -2.51 -8.84 20.61
C VAL A 157 -3.40 -10.09 20.56
N VAL A 158 -3.23 -10.95 19.55
CA VAL A 158 -4.05 -12.18 19.40
C VAL A 158 -3.79 -13.22 20.50
N LYS A 159 -2.75 -13.06 21.33
CA LYS A 159 -2.56 -13.85 22.56
C LYS A 159 -3.53 -13.46 23.68
N ARG A 160 -4.07 -12.23 23.62
CA ARG A 160 -4.94 -11.64 24.66
C ARG A 160 -6.38 -11.47 24.20
N VAL A 161 -6.61 -11.26 22.90
CA VAL A 161 -7.95 -11.12 22.31
C VAL A 161 -8.14 -12.11 21.16
N LYS A 162 -9.40 -12.48 20.90
CA LYS A 162 -9.72 -13.34 19.74
C LYS A 162 -9.29 -12.63 18.46
N GLN A 163 -8.56 -13.33 17.58
CA GLN A 163 -8.08 -12.77 16.31
C GLN A 163 -9.21 -12.19 15.46
N LYS A 164 -10.40 -12.80 15.48
CA LYS A 164 -11.60 -12.25 14.81
C LYS A 164 -11.92 -10.82 15.25
N ASN A 165 -11.89 -10.56 16.55
CA ASN A 165 -12.23 -9.24 17.10
C ASN A 165 -11.14 -8.23 16.71
N TRP A 166 -9.87 -8.62 16.80
CA TRP A 166 -8.76 -7.78 16.35
C TRP A 166 -8.89 -7.38 14.88
N VAL A 167 -9.16 -8.35 14.00
CA VAL A 167 -9.40 -8.09 12.57
C VAL A 167 -10.55 -7.13 12.35
N ILE A 168 -11.68 -7.33 13.05
CA ILE A 168 -12.85 -6.45 12.93
C ILE A 168 -12.51 -5.03 13.38
N TRP A 169 -11.82 -4.85 14.50
CA TRP A 169 -11.47 -3.52 15.00
C TRP A 169 -10.51 -2.78 14.06
N VAL A 170 -9.42 -3.42 13.65
CA VAL A 170 -8.45 -2.80 12.72
C VAL A 170 -9.12 -2.48 11.38
N SER A 171 -9.95 -3.39 10.85
CA SER A 171 -10.64 -3.18 9.58
C SER A 171 -11.69 -2.06 9.68
N ALA A 172 -12.45 -1.99 10.79
CA ALA A 172 -13.42 -0.93 11.01
C ALA A 172 -12.76 0.45 11.11
N ILE A 173 -11.65 0.55 11.85
CA ILE A 173 -10.86 1.79 11.94
C ILE A 173 -10.34 2.19 10.55
N ALA A 174 -9.77 1.24 9.80
CA ALA A 174 -9.28 1.50 8.45
C ALA A 174 -10.38 1.97 7.50
N ILE A 175 -11.56 1.34 7.53
CA ILE A 175 -12.73 1.75 6.73
C ILE A 175 -13.17 3.17 7.08
N ILE A 176 -13.28 3.49 8.38
CA ILE A 176 -13.72 4.83 8.82
C ILE A 176 -12.75 5.90 8.32
N ILE A 177 -11.45 5.71 8.55
CA ILE A 177 -10.42 6.67 8.13
C ILE A 177 -10.38 6.79 6.61
N ALA A 178 -10.43 5.67 5.88
CA ALA A 178 -10.44 5.68 4.41
C ALA A 178 -11.70 6.34 3.83
N THR A 179 -12.86 6.13 4.46
CA THR A 179 -14.10 6.80 4.03
C THR A 179 -14.02 8.30 4.26
N TYR A 180 -13.43 8.74 5.38
CA TYR A 180 -13.16 10.15 5.63
C TYR A 180 -12.24 10.73 4.54
N LEU A 181 -11.11 10.06 4.25
CA LEU A 181 -10.18 10.47 3.19
C LEU A 181 -10.87 10.59 1.82
N PHE A 182 -11.70 9.61 1.45
CA PHE A 182 -12.46 9.64 0.21
C PHE A 182 -13.37 10.88 0.12
N ILE A 183 -14.13 11.14 1.20
CA ILE A 183 -15.05 12.29 1.24
C ILE A 183 -14.25 13.60 1.11
N THR A 184 -13.14 13.74 1.81
CA THR A 184 -12.28 14.93 1.73
C THR A 184 -11.79 15.17 0.32
N VAL A 185 -11.27 14.13 -0.36
CA VAL A 185 -10.80 14.26 -1.76
C VAL A 185 -11.92 14.75 -2.70
N ILE A 186 -13.14 14.24 -2.54
CA ILE A 186 -14.29 14.62 -3.38
C ILE A 186 -14.80 16.03 -3.08
N LEU A 187 -14.68 16.51 -1.83
CA LEU A 187 -15.11 17.85 -1.46
C LEU A 187 -14.09 18.93 -1.82
N GLU A 188 -12.81 18.58 -1.90
CA GLU A 188 -11.71 19.50 -2.23
C GLU A 188 -11.39 19.57 -3.74
N SER A 189 -12.02 18.72 -4.56
CA SER A 189 -11.87 18.66 -6.02
C SER A 189 -12.83 19.56 -6.79
#